data_AF-A0A3N4N6T2-F1
#
_entry.id   AF-A0A3N4N6T2-F1
#
_cell.length_a   1.000
_cell.length_b   1.000
_cell.length_c   1.000
_cell.angle_alpha   90.00
_cell.angle_beta   90.00
_cell.angle_gamma   90.00
#
_symmetry.space_group_name_H-M   'P 1'
#
loop_
_entity.id
_entity.type
_entity.pdbx_description
1 polymer ?
#
loop_
_entity_poly.entity_id
_entity_poly.type
_entity_poly.pdbx_seq_one_letter_code
_entity_poly.pdbx_strand_id
1 'polypeptide(L)' 'IPKEHFELYLKECEWRFNHSEIKVQISILKQLVKQNLF' A
#
# COMPACT_ATOMS: atom_id res chain seq x y z
N ILE A 1 -4.85 1.70 15.99
CA ILE A 1 -3.52 1.04 15.86
C ILE A 1 -2.70 1.47 17.08
N PRO A 2 -2.08 0.54 17.83
CA PRO A 2 -1.24 0.90 18.97
C PRO A 2 -0.10 1.83 18.53
N LYS A 3 0.09 2.95 19.25
CA LYS A 3 1.04 4.00 18.85
C LYS A 3 2.49 3.50 18.73
N GLU A 4 2.88 2.55 19.58
CA GLU A 4 4.25 1.99 19.61
C GLU A 4 4.70 1.35 18.29
N HIS A 5 3.79 0.85 17.48
CA HIS A 5 4.11 0.18 16.21
C HIS A 5 3.67 0.99 14.99
N PHE A 6 3.13 2.19 15.19
CA PHE A 6 2.57 2.99 14.10
C PHE A 6 3.67 3.47 13.15
N GLU A 7 4.84 3.84 13.66
CA GLU A 7 5.96 4.27 12.82
C GLU A 7 6.49 3.13 11.93
N LEU A 8 6.59 1.91 12.46
CA LEU A 8 6.99 0.74 11.67
C LEU A 8 5.96 0.43 10.58
N TYR A 9 4.67 0.57 10.90
CA TYR A 9 3.60 0.43 9.91
C TYR A 9 3.72 1.48 8.78
N LEU A 10 4.04 2.74 9.11
CA LEU A 10 4.27 3.78 8.11
C LEU A 10 5.49 3.46 7.23
N LYS A 11 6.59 2.97 7.80
CA LYS A 11 7.79 2.56 7.05
C LYS A 11 7.48 1.40 6.09
N GLU A 12 6.73 0.40 6.55
CA GLU A 12 6.25 -0.70 5.70
C GLU A 12 5.35 -0.19 4.55
N CYS A 13 4.44 0.75 4.84
CA CYS A 13 3.65 1.40 3.79
C CYS A 13 4.53 2.14 2.79
N GLU A 14 5.47 2.96 3.26
CA GLU A 14 6.38 3.73 2.42
C GLU A 14 7.22 2.82 1.52
N TRP A 15 7.73 1.72 2.05
CA TRP A 15 8.46 0.72 1.27
C TRP A 15 7.58 0.09 0.19
N ARG A 16 6.37 -0.34 0.55
CA ARG A 16 5.45 -1.00 -0.38
C ARG A 16 4.93 -0.08 -1.48
N PHE A 17 4.74 1.21 -1.21
CA PHE A 17 4.22 2.15 -2.21
C PHE A 17 5.31 2.83 -3.02
N ASN A 18 6.49 3.11 -2.45
CA ASN A 18 7.54 3.86 -3.13
C ASN A 18 8.64 2.96 -3.73
N HIS A 19 8.86 1.76 -3.19
CA HIS A 19 9.99 0.89 -3.57
C HIS A 19 9.57 -0.46 -4.18
N SER A 20 8.27 -0.74 -4.33
CA SER A 20 7.81 -1.98 -4.97
C SER A 20 7.92 -1.94 -6.49
N GLU A 21 8.02 -3.11 -7.12
CA GLU A 21 8.05 -3.22 -8.57
C GLU A 21 6.77 -2.64 -9.20
N ILE A 22 6.93 -1.94 -10.33
CA ILE A 22 5.83 -1.25 -11.04
C ILE A 22 4.64 -2.18 -11.35
N LYS A 23 4.90 -3.47 -11.63
CA LYS A 23 3.85 -4.48 -11.91
C LYS A 23 2.96 -4.73 -10.69
N VAL A 24 3.55 -4.75 -9.50
CA VAL A 24 2.82 -4.92 -8.24
C VAL A 24 1.97 -3.69 -7.96
N GLN A 25 2.52 -2.48 -8.15
CA GLN A 25 1.80 -1.23 -7.96
C GLN A 25 0.56 -1.14 -8.87
N ILE A 26 0.72 -1.46 -10.16
CA ILE A 26 -0.39 -1.46 -11.12
C ILE A 26 -1.48 -2.47 -10.72
N SER A 27 -1.10 -3.64 -10.21
CA SER A 27 -2.06 -4.65 -9.75
C SER A 27 -2.90 -4.13 -8.57
N ILE A 28 -2.24 -3.50 -7.59
CA ILE A 28 -2.89 -2.90 -6.42
C ILE A 28 -3.86 -1.79 -6.85
N LEU A 29 -3.43 -0.88 -7.72
CA LEU A 29 -4.28 0.20 -8.23
C LEU A 29 -5.52 -0.34 -8.96
N LYS A 30 -5.36 -1.36 -9.81
CA LYS A 30 -6.48 -2.01 -10.50
C LYS A 30 -7.48 -2.62 -9.52
N GLN A 31 -7.00 -3.27 -8.46
CA GLN A 31 -7.87 -3.84 -7.42
C GLN A 31 -8.63 -2.76 -6.67
N LEU A 32 -7.97 -1.67 -6.27
CA LEU A 32 -8.60 -0.56 -5.56
C LEU A 32 -9.68 0.12 -6.41
N VAL A 33 -9.39 0.39 -7.69
CA VAL A 33 -10.37 0.93 -8.65
C VAL A 33 -11.57 -0.01 -8.76
N LYS A 34 -11.32 -1.32 -8.91
CA LYS A 34 -12.41 -2.32 -8.99
C LYS A 34 -13.26 -2.38 -7.72
N GLN A 35 -12.67 -2.16 -6.54
CA GLN A 35 -13.42 -2.22 -5.27
C GLN A 35 -14.22 -0.94 -4.97
N ASN A 36 -13.86 0.20 -5.57
CA ASN A 36 -14.49 1.50 -5.26
C ASN A 36 -15.43 2.01 -6.37
N LEU A 37 -15.38 1.43 -7.57
CA LEU A 37 -16.23 1.82 -8.71
C LEU A 37 -17.32 0.80 -9.05
N PHE A 38 -17.41 -0.31 -8.32
CA PHE A 38 -18.44 -1.35 -8.48
C PHE A 38 -19.09 -1.70 -7.14
#